data_AF-A0A124EP81-F1
#
_entry.id   AF-A0A124EP81-F1
#
_cell.length_a   1.000
_cell.length_b   1.000
_cell.length_c   1.000
_cell.angle_alpha   90.00
_cell.angle_beta   90.00
_cell.angle_gamma   90.00
#
_symmetry.space_group_name_H-M   'P 1'
#
loop_
_entity.id
_entity.type
_entity.pdbx_description
1 polymer ?
#
loop_
_entity_poly.entity_id
_entity_poly.type
_entity_poly.pdbx_seq_one_letter_code
_entity_poly.pdbx_strand_id
1 'polypeptide(L)'
;MTDLSTLFGSLQSIIWLLVVILIIAVIIWAVRIASAPRPRSHEPPPVVQQPIVQQPTPSSGLAPGWYPDQNDPNSMRYYDGRTWTSQTEPRR
;
A
#
# COMPACT_ATOMS: atom_id res chain seq x y z
N MET A 1 26.61 -12.91 49.44
CA MET A 1 26.10 -14.26 49.10
C MET A 1 24.80 -14.09 48.34
N THR A 2 24.81 -13.45 47.16
CA THR A 2 23.57 -13.03 46.49
C THR A 2 23.79 -12.90 44.98
N ASP A 3 24.36 -13.92 44.33
CA ASP A 3 24.67 -13.78 42.90
C ASP A 3 24.32 -15.02 42.08
N LEU A 4 24.17 -16.19 42.69
CA LEU A 4 23.84 -17.41 41.96
C LEU A 4 22.35 -17.47 41.59
N SER A 5 21.45 -17.17 42.53
CA SER A 5 19.99 -17.23 42.30
C SER A 5 19.49 -16.19 41.30
N THR A 6 20.10 -15.00 41.26
CA THR A 6 19.82 -13.95 40.26
C THR A 6 20.32 -14.33 38.86
N LEU A 7 21.48 -14.98 38.75
CA LEU A 7 21.98 -15.51 37.49
C LEU A 7 21.06 -16.61 36.91
N PHE A 8 20.60 -17.55 37.75
CA PHE A 8 19.65 -18.60 37.31
C PHE A 8 18.27 -18.03 36.94
N GLY A 9 17.78 -17.03 37.68
CA GLY A 9 16.56 -16.31 37.32
C GLY A 9 16.68 -15.52 36.02
N SER A 10 17.83 -14.88 35.79
CA SER A 10 18.13 -14.16 34.55
C SER A 10 18.22 -15.10 33.35
N LEU A 11 18.86 -16.27 33.49
CA LEU A 11 18.94 -17.28 32.44
C LEU A 11 17.54 -17.75 32.01
N GLN A 12 16.67 -18.04 32.97
CA GLN A 12 15.29 -18.41 32.69
C GLN A 12 14.48 -17.27 32.04
N SER A 13 14.70 -16.03 32.45
CA SER A 13 14.07 -14.86 31.84
C SER A 13 14.53 -14.63 30.39
N ILE A 14 15.81 -14.87 30.10
CA ILE A 14 16.36 -14.77 28.75
C ILE A 14 15.76 -15.84 27.85
N ILE A 15 15.62 -17.07 28.35
CA ILE A 15 14.97 -18.17 27.62
C ILE A 15 13.53 -17.79 27.26
N TRP A 16 12.74 -17.30 28.21
CA TRP A 16 11.38 -16.83 27.96
C TRP A 16 11.32 -15.66 26.96
N LEU A 17 12.24 -14.70 27.08
CA LEU A 17 12.33 -13.58 26.16
C LEU A 17 12.62 -14.04 24.72
N LEU A 18 13.55 -14.99 24.53
CA LEU A 18 13.84 -15.56 23.21
C LEU A 18 12.64 -16.29 22.63
N VAL A 19 11.89 -17.05 23.45
CA VAL A 19 10.66 -17.72 23.03
C VAL A 19 9.61 -16.70 22.57
N VAL A 20 9.41 -15.61 23.31
CA VAL A 20 8.46 -14.55 22.94
C VAL A 20 8.87 -13.87 21.65
N ILE A 21 10.15 -13.52 21.48
CA ILE A 21 10.69 -12.93 20.24
C ILE A 21 10.45 -13.88 19.06
N LEU A 22 10.71 -15.18 19.24
CA LEU A 22 10.49 -16.18 18.19
C LEU A 22 9.01 -16.28 17.81
N ILE A 23 8.10 -16.29 18.79
CA ILE A 23 6.66 -16.28 18.55
C ILE A 23 6.25 -15.03 17.76
N ILE A 24 6.71 -13.85 18.17
CA ILE A 24 6.41 -12.59 17.48
C ILE A 24 6.93 -12.63 16.04
N ALA A 25 8.15 -13.11 15.82
CA ALA A 25 8.73 -13.23 14.49
C ALA A 25 7.92 -14.17 13.59
N VAL A 26 7.46 -15.31 14.11
CA VAL A 26 6.59 -16.26 13.39
C VAL A 26 5.24 -15.62 13.06
N ILE A 27 4.63 -14.88 13.98
CA ILE A 27 3.36 -14.17 13.74
C ILE A 27 3.54 -13.13 12.63
N ILE A 28 4.59 -12.30 12.70
CA ILE A 28 4.88 -11.30 11.68
C ILE A 28 5.09 -11.98 10.32
N TRP A 29 5.85 -13.07 10.28
CA TRP A 29 6.08 -13.85 9.06
C TRP A 29 4.78 -14.44 8.48
N ALA A 30 3.93 -15.02 9.31
CA ALA A 30 2.64 -15.58 8.90
C ALA A 30 1.69 -14.48 8.36
N VAL A 31 1.64 -13.33 9.03
CA VAL A 31 0.86 -12.17 8.57
C VAL A 31 1.40 -11.67 7.23
N ARG A 32 2.72 -11.56 7.06
CA ARG A 32 3.37 -11.17 5.79
C ARG A 32 3.02 -12.12 4.65
N ILE A 33 2.95 -13.43 4.92
CA ILE A 33 2.53 -14.42 3.92
C ILE A 33 1.06 -14.28 3.58
N ALA A 34 0.20 -14.12 4.57
CA ALA A 34 -1.24 -13.98 4.34
C ALA A 34 -1.59 -12.68 3.60
N SER A 35 -0.82 -11.62 3.82
CA SER A 35 -0.99 -10.30 3.20
C SER A 35 -0.25 -10.14 1.86
N ALA A 36 0.57 -11.11 1.45
CA ALA A 36 1.13 -11.13 0.10
C ALA A 36 -0.01 -11.19 -0.93
N PRO A 37 0.01 -10.35 -1.99
CA PRO A 37 -1.00 -10.40 -3.04
C PRO A 37 -1.09 -11.81 -3.58
N ARG A 38 -2.19 -12.50 -3.30
CA ARG A 38 -2.44 -13.83 -3.85
C ARG A 38 -2.34 -13.67 -5.38
N PRO A 39 -1.43 -14.39 -6.06
CA PRO A 39 -1.49 -14.47 -7.50
C PRO A 39 -2.87 -15.05 -7.79
N ARG A 40 -3.80 -14.22 -8.24
CA ARG A 40 -5.07 -14.70 -8.75
C ARG A 40 -4.67 -15.61 -9.89
N SER A 41 -4.86 -16.92 -9.72
CA SER A 41 -4.94 -17.83 -10.85
C SER A 41 -5.99 -17.21 -11.75
N HIS A 42 -5.54 -16.58 -12.83
CA HIS A 42 -6.41 -16.11 -13.89
C HIS A 42 -6.91 -17.40 -14.54
N GLU A 43 -8.01 -17.93 -14.03
CA GLU A 43 -8.85 -18.82 -14.79
C GLU A 43 -9.25 -18.00 -16.02
N PRO A 44 -8.76 -18.33 -17.23
CA PRO A 44 -9.12 -17.57 -18.40
C PRO A 44 -10.64 -17.74 -18.56
N PRO A 45 -11.44 -16.67 -18.45
CA PRO A 45 -12.87 -16.80 -18.73
C PRO A 45 -13.01 -17.33 -20.16
N PRO A 46 -14.01 -18.19 -20.45
CA PRO A 46 -14.26 -18.63 -21.82
C PRO A 46 -14.36 -17.38 -22.69
N VAL A 47 -13.55 -17.34 -23.75
CA VAL A 47 -13.49 -16.24 -24.70
C VAL A 47 -14.85 -16.13 -25.39
N VAL A 48 -15.76 -15.39 -24.77
CA VAL A 48 -16.82 -14.70 -25.48
C VAL A 48 -16.12 -13.49 -26.06
N GLN A 49 -15.84 -13.51 -27.37
CA GLN A 49 -15.41 -12.34 -28.11
C GLN A 49 -16.48 -11.27 -27.98
N GLN A 50 -16.35 -10.47 -26.94
CA GLN A 50 -17.00 -9.17 -26.86
C GLN A 50 -16.41 -8.37 -28.04
N PRO A 51 -17.24 -7.83 -28.94
CA PRO A 51 -16.73 -6.91 -29.95
C PRO A 51 -15.97 -5.83 -29.19
N ILE A 52 -14.66 -5.73 -29.45
CA ILE A 52 -13.85 -4.61 -29.01
C ILE A 52 -14.51 -3.37 -29.62
N VAL A 53 -15.41 -2.76 -28.87
CA VAL A 53 -15.51 -1.31 -28.88
C VAL A 53 -14.15 -0.90 -28.38
N GLN A 54 -13.33 -0.35 -29.26
CA GLN A 54 -12.03 0.21 -28.90
C GLN A 54 -12.30 1.31 -27.88
N GLN A 55 -12.37 0.93 -26.60
CA GLN A 55 -12.22 1.87 -25.52
C GLN A 55 -10.78 2.34 -25.68
N PRO A 56 -10.51 3.58 -26.09
CA PRO A 56 -9.15 4.07 -26.15
C PRO A 56 -8.59 3.87 -24.74
N THR A 57 -7.55 3.04 -24.64
CA THR A 57 -6.72 2.93 -23.44
C THR A 57 -6.40 4.37 -23.06
N PRO A 58 -6.90 4.92 -21.92
CA PRO A 58 -6.57 6.28 -21.56
C PRO A 58 -5.07 6.28 -21.32
N SER A 59 -4.33 6.75 -22.33
CA SER A 59 -2.94 7.14 -22.21
C SER A 59 -2.86 7.95 -20.92
N SER A 60 -1.97 7.54 -20.02
CA SER A 60 -1.69 8.07 -18.68
C SER A 60 -1.53 9.59 -18.64
N GLY A 61 -2.63 10.30 -18.85
CA GLY A 61 -2.73 11.73 -19.04
C GLY A 61 -4.10 12.13 -18.52
N LEU A 62 -4.11 13.06 -17.57
CA LEU A 62 -5.32 13.58 -16.97
C LEU A 62 -6.26 14.10 -18.08
N ALA A 63 -7.56 13.86 -17.98
CA ALA A 63 -8.50 14.51 -18.89
C ALA A 63 -8.48 16.03 -18.63
N PRO A 64 -8.72 16.88 -19.65
CA PRO A 64 -8.86 18.32 -19.42
C PRO A 64 -9.93 18.61 -18.36
N GLY A 65 -9.63 19.46 -17.38
CA GLY A 65 -10.54 19.75 -16.27
C GLY A 65 -9.88 20.40 -15.06
N TRP A 66 -10.69 20.71 -14.06
CA TRP A 66 -10.25 21.26 -12.78
C TRP A 66 -9.77 20.17 -11.85
N TYR A 67 -8.57 20.33 -11.31
CA TYR A 67 -7.98 19.43 -10.32
C TYR A 67 -7.40 20.25 -9.15
N PRO A 68 -7.20 19.68 -7.96
CA PRO A 68 -6.60 20.40 -6.83
C PRO A 68 -5.22 20.98 -7.19
N ASP A 69 -4.98 22.25 -6.84
CA ASP A 69 -3.65 22.85 -6.99
C ASP A 69 -2.69 22.19 -5.98
N GLN A 70 -1.48 21.85 -6.44
CA GLN A 70 -0.44 21.26 -5.61
C GLN A 70 0.21 22.29 -4.69
N ASN A 71 0.17 23.56 -5.06
CA ASN A 71 0.77 24.65 -4.30
C ASN A 71 -0.18 25.26 -3.27
N ASP A 72 -1.49 25.19 -3.51
CA ASP A 72 -2.52 25.70 -2.60
C ASP A 72 -3.69 24.71 -2.50
N PRO A 73 -3.86 24.02 -1.35
CA PRO A 73 -4.91 23.01 -1.18
C PRO A 73 -6.33 23.59 -1.20
N ASN A 74 -6.49 24.92 -1.11
CA ASN A 74 -7.79 25.59 -1.16
C ASN A 74 -8.16 26.07 -2.58
N SER A 75 -7.34 25.78 -3.59
CA SER A 75 -7.63 26.13 -4.97
C SER A 75 -7.61 24.92 -5.90
N MET A 76 -8.28 25.07 -7.04
CA MET A 76 -8.27 24.14 -8.16
C MET A 76 -7.54 24.79 -9.33
N ARG A 77 -6.74 24.03 -10.06
CA ARG A 77 -6.03 24.45 -11.27
C ARG A 77 -6.53 23.68 -12.50
N TYR A 78 -6.70 24.37 -13.61
CA TYR A 78 -7.20 23.75 -14.85
C TYR A 78 -6.06 23.07 -15.62
N TYR A 79 -6.24 21.80 -15.97
CA TYR A 79 -5.40 21.04 -16.89
C TYR A 79 -6.05 21.01 -18.27
N ASP A 80 -5.31 21.32 -19.34
CA ASP A 80 -5.85 21.40 -20.71
C ASP A 80 -5.74 20.09 -21.52
N GLY A 81 -5.25 19.02 -20.89
CA GLY A 81 -4.94 17.73 -21.54
C GLY A 81 -3.46 17.55 -21.89
N ARG A 82 -2.67 18.63 -21.89
CA ARG A 82 -1.23 18.61 -22.18
C ARG A 82 -0.40 19.22 -21.06
N THR A 83 -0.86 20.33 -20.50
CA THR A 83 -0.17 21.12 -19.49
C THR A 83 -1.15 21.71 -18.49
N TRP A 84 -0.62 22.02 -17.31
CA TRP A 84 -1.37 22.78 -16.32
C TRP A 84 -1.37 24.25 -16.70
N THR A 85 -2.55 24.83 -16.78
CA THR A 85 -2.72 26.26 -17.07
C THR A 85 -2.54 27.10 -15.81
N SER A 86 -2.38 28.42 -15.96
CA SER A 86 -2.34 29.36 -14.83
C SER A 86 -3.73 29.72 -14.27
N GLN A 87 -4.81 29.16 -14.84
CA GLN A 87 -6.16 29.43 -14.37
C GLN A 87 -6.40 28.66 -13.07
N THR A 88 -6.81 29.39 -12.04
CA THR A 88 -7.13 28.85 -10.72
C THR A 88 -8.51 29.30 -10.28
N GLU A 89 -9.22 28.41 -9.58
CA GLU A 89 -10.52 28.68 -8.97
C GLU A 89 -10.51 28.31 -7.49
N PRO A 90 -11.24 29.04 -6.64
CA PRO A 90 -11.38 28.69 -5.24
C PRO A 90 -12.19 27.39 -5.11
N ARG A 91 -11.70 26.49 -4.25
CA ARG A 91 -12.41 25.26 -3.91
C ARG A 91 -13.66 25.62 -3.11
N ARG A 92 -14.85 25.44 -3.70
CA ARG A 92 -16.15 25.67 -3.04
C ARG A 92 -16.61 24.49 -2.21
#